data_AF-A0A257LPB4-F1
#
_entry.id   AF-A0A257LPB4-F1
#
_cell.length_a   1.000
_cell.length_b   1.000
_cell.length_c   1.000
_cell.angle_alpha   90.00
_cell.angle_beta   90.00
_cell.angle_gamma   90.00
#
_symmetry.space_group_name_H-M   'P 1'
#
loop_
_entity.id
_entity.type
_entity.pdbx_description
1 polymer ?
#
loop_
_entity_poly.entity_id
_entity_poly.type
_entity_poly.pdbx_seq_one_letter_code
_entity_poly.pdbx_strand_id
1 'polypeptide(L)' 'GGLEKFYDRLRLPKGPSFGMTTTLICPFMYLAHYDLVTTPAGLAELSASRLDPDLLRLCVGCEPVEEIIEALGEALA' A
#
# COMPACT_ATOMS: atom_id res chain seq x y z
N GLY A 1 -1.00 8.97 -10.47
CA GLY A 1 -1.89 8.42 -9.45
C GLY A 1 -2.77 7.34 -10.06
N GLY A 2 -2.83 6.19 -9.40
CA GLY A 2 -3.66 5.03 -9.77
C GLY A 2 -3.99 4.15 -8.57
N LEU A 3 -3.77 4.66 -7.35
CA LEU A 3 -3.84 3.91 -6.10
C LEU A 3 -5.21 3.28 -5.90
N GLU A 4 -6.29 4.05 -6.01
CA GLU A 4 -7.66 3.56 -5.83
C GLU A 4 -7.95 2.35 -6.73
N LYS A 5 -7.66 2.48 -8.02
CA LYS A 5 -7.89 1.41 -9.01
C LYS A 5 -7.09 0.14 -8.71
N PHE A 6 -5.81 0.29 -8.38
CA PHE A 6 -4.96 -0.84 -8.01
C PHE A 6 -5.44 -1.48 -6.70
N TYR A 7 -5.64 -0.67 -5.67
CA TYR A 7 -5.94 -1.13 -4.32
C TYR A 7 -7.31 -1.79 -4.23
N ASP A 8 -8.31 -1.29 -4.95
CA ASP A 8 -9.65 -1.88 -4.99
C ASP A 8 -9.69 -3.22 -5.72
N ARG A 9 -8.87 -3.38 -6.77
CA ARG A 9 -8.75 -4.65 -7.51
C ARG A 9 -7.92 -5.69 -6.78
N LEU A 10 -7.01 -5.27 -5.91
CA LEU A 10 -6.08 -6.17 -5.24
C LEU A 10 -6.81 -7.11 -4.27
N ARG A 11 -6.61 -8.41 -4.49
CA ARG A 11 -7.26 -9.50 -3.75
C ARG A 11 -6.47 -9.97 -2.53
N LEU A 12 -5.29 -9.40 -2.29
CA LEU A 12 -4.51 -9.65 -1.08
C LEU A 12 -5.21 -9.04 0.15
N PRO A 13 -5.12 -9.67 1.33
CA PRO A 13 -5.69 -9.11 2.54
C PRO A 13 -5.10 -7.73 2.88
N LYS A 14 -5.98 -6.85 3.38
CA LYS A 14 -5.69 -5.43 3.63
C LYS A 14 -5.57 -5.17 5.12
N GLY A 15 -4.44 -4.67 5.61
CA GLY A 15 -4.28 -4.39 7.03
C GLY A 15 -2.91 -3.85 7.45
N PRO A 16 -2.83 -3.11 8.57
CA PRO A 16 -1.61 -2.42 9.02
C PRO A 16 -0.60 -3.32 9.76
N SER A 17 -0.88 -4.61 9.93
CA SER A 17 0.01 -5.56 10.62
C SER A 17 1.18 -6.05 9.75
N PHE A 18 2.08 -6.83 10.32
CA PHE A 18 3.25 -7.43 9.64
C PHE A 18 3.72 -8.73 10.34
N GLY A 19 4.56 -9.53 9.66
CA GLY A 19 5.17 -10.74 10.23
C GLY A 19 4.26 -11.97 10.31
N MET A 20 3.21 -12.00 9.51
CA MET A 20 2.25 -13.11 9.45
C MET A 20 2.61 -14.11 8.34
N THR A 21 2.04 -15.31 8.40
CA THR A 21 2.15 -16.30 7.31
C THR A 21 1.31 -15.93 6.09
N THR A 22 0.44 -14.93 6.19
CA THR A 22 -0.38 -14.40 5.11
C THR A 22 0.12 -13.02 4.72
N THR A 23 0.20 -12.77 3.41
CA THR A 23 0.60 -11.51 2.83
C THR A 23 -0.41 -10.41 3.18
N LEU A 24 0.09 -9.26 3.60
CA LEU A 24 -0.72 -8.08 3.92
C LEU A 24 -0.26 -6.87 3.11
N ILE A 25 -1.21 -6.07 2.66
CA ILE A 25 -0.94 -4.77 2.03
C ILE A 25 -1.69 -3.65 2.75
N CYS A 26 -1.08 -2.47 2.84
CA CYS A 26 -1.73 -1.30 3.43
C CYS A 26 -1.31 0.03 2.80
N PRO A 27 -2.20 1.03 2.68
CA PRO A 27 -1.87 2.39 2.31
C PRO A 27 -1.25 3.06 3.52
N PHE A 28 0.08 2.92 3.62
CA PHE A 28 0.81 3.20 4.85
C PHE A 28 0.66 4.66 5.28
N MET A 29 0.79 5.59 4.33
CA MET A 29 0.67 7.02 4.60
C MET A 29 -0.74 7.39 5.08
N TYR A 30 -1.78 6.85 4.43
CA TYR A 30 -3.17 7.11 4.81
C TYR A 30 -3.54 6.53 6.19
N LEU A 31 -2.97 5.39 6.59
CA LEU A 31 -3.29 4.78 7.89
C LEU A 31 -2.44 5.31 9.04
N ALA A 32 -1.14 5.52 8.83
CA ALA A 32 -0.21 5.92 9.88
C ALA A 32 -0.05 7.45 10.00
N HIS A 33 -0.30 8.19 8.91
CA HIS A 33 0.03 9.60 8.80
C HIS A 33 -1.06 10.38 8.03
N TYR A 34 -2.33 10.21 8.42
CA TYR A 34 -3.48 10.80 7.72
C TYR A 34 -3.37 12.33 7.52
N ASP A 35 -2.86 13.04 8.52
CA ASP A 35 -2.66 14.50 8.44
C ASP A 35 -1.63 14.89 7.37
N LEU A 36 -0.63 14.03 7.12
CA LEU A 36 0.39 14.26 6.10
C LEU A 36 -0.16 14.15 4.67
N VAL A 37 -1.22 13.36 4.46
CA VAL A 37 -1.81 13.16 3.13
C VAL A 37 -3.06 14.00 2.87
N THR A 38 -3.63 14.64 3.91
CA THR A 38 -4.89 15.41 3.80
C THR A 38 -4.73 16.92 3.92
N THR A 39 -3.56 17.40 4.38
CA THR A 39 -3.32 18.83 4.56
C THR A 39 -2.28 19.36 3.56
N PRO A 40 -2.39 20.63 3.11
CA PRO A 40 -1.38 21.23 2.24
C PRO A 40 0.03 21.25 2.85
N ALA A 41 0.12 21.49 4.17
CA ALA A 41 1.39 21.48 4.88
C ALA A 41 2.01 20.06 4.93
N GLY A 42 1.18 19.06 5.21
CA GLY A 42 1.59 17.65 5.18
C GLY A 42 2.09 17.21 3.81
N LEU A 43 1.35 17.54 2.74
CA LEU A 43 1.76 17.21 1.38
C LEU A 43 3.07 17.89 0.98
N ALA A 44 3.33 19.11 1.46
CA ALA A 44 4.60 19.78 1.26
C ALA A 44 5.76 19.07 1.99
N GLU A 45 5.52 18.58 3.22
CA GLU A 45 6.49 17.80 3.99
C GLU A 45 6.82 16.45 3.32
N LEU A 46 5.81 15.74 2.80
CA LEU A 46 6.00 14.51 2.05
C LEU A 46 6.82 14.75 0.77
N SER A 47 6.47 15.80 0.02
CA SER A 47 7.22 16.20 -1.18
C SER A 47 8.68 16.54 -0.87
N ALA A 48 8.93 17.31 0.20
CA ALA A 48 10.28 17.65 0.66
C ALA A 48 11.09 16.40 1.06
N SER A 49 10.41 15.40 1.64
CA SER A 49 10.97 14.11 2.03
C SER A 49 11.05 13.09 0.89
N ARG A 50 10.57 13.45 -0.32
CA ARG A 50 10.45 12.57 -1.49
C ARG A 50 9.63 11.31 -1.23
N LEU A 51 8.60 11.43 -0.39
CA LEU A 51 7.65 10.39 -0.10
C LEU A 51 6.39 10.60 -0.92
N ASP A 52 5.94 9.55 -1.61
CA ASP A 52 4.68 9.57 -2.33
C ASP A 52 3.52 9.33 -1.33
N PRO A 53 2.49 10.19 -1.29
CA PRO A 53 1.30 9.93 -0.48
C PRO A 53 0.60 8.61 -0.85
N ASP A 54 0.73 8.15 -2.09
CA ASP A 54 0.14 6.89 -2.57
C ASP A 54 0.98 5.64 -2.20
N LEU A 55 1.99 5.78 -1.34
CA LEU A 55 2.87 4.69 -0.96
C LEU A 55 2.13 3.55 -0.24
N LEU A 56 2.26 2.35 -0.82
CA LEU A 56 1.77 1.10 -0.24
C LEU A 56 2.91 0.35 0.44
N ARG A 57 2.60 -0.32 1.55
CA ARG A 57 3.50 -1.26 2.22
C ARG A 57 2.99 -2.68 2.02
N LEU A 58 3.82 -3.54 1.45
CA LEU A 58 3.58 -4.98 1.30
C LEU A 58 4.39 -5.75 2.34
N CYS A 59 3.72 -6.54 3.17
CA CYS A 59 4.35 -7.53 4.05
C CYS A 59 4.14 -8.91 3.43
N VAL A 60 5.21 -9.50 2.91
CA VAL A 60 5.16 -10.81 2.24
C VAL A 60 4.99 -11.91 3.27
N GLY A 61 3.99 -12.76 3.05
CA GLY A 61 3.69 -13.94 3.87
C GLY A 61 4.45 -15.18 3.40
N CYS A 62 3.81 -16.34 3.56
CA CYS A 62 4.37 -17.66 3.24
C CYS A 62 3.55 -18.41 2.18
N GLU A 63 2.62 -17.75 1.48
CA GLU A 63 1.92 -18.31 0.34
C GLU A 63 2.89 -18.63 -0.81
N PRO A 64 2.51 -19.50 -1.78
CA PRO A 64 3.28 -19.67 -3.01
C PRO A 64 3.53 -18.31 -3.69
N VAL A 65 4.76 -18.10 -4.14
CA VAL A 65 5.19 -16.80 -4.68
C VAL A 65 4.39 -16.43 -5.94
N GLU A 66 4.01 -17.43 -6.72
CA GLU A 66 3.21 -17.28 -7.93
C GLU A 66 1.84 -16.69 -7.62
N GLU A 67 1.18 -17.13 -6.54
CA GLU A 67 -0.14 -16.60 -6.13
C GLU A 67 -0.06 -15.11 -5.74
N ILE A 68 1.01 -14.71 -5.06
CA ILE A 68 1.24 -13.31 -4.67
C ILE A 68 1.51 -12.44 -5.92
N ILE A 69 2.35 -12.93 -6.83
CA ILE A 69 2.69 -12.22 -8.07
C ILE A 69 1.46 -12.08 -8.96
N GLU A 70 0.66 -13.15 -9.12
CA GLU A 70 -0.57 -13.12 -9.90
C GLU A 70 -1.57 -12.12 -9.33
N ALA A 71 -1.79 -12.12 -8.01
CA ALA A 71 -2.68 -11.15 -7.36
C ALA A 71 -2.23 -9.70 -7.59
N LEU A 72 -0.92 -9.43 -7.54
CA LEU A 72 -0.36 -8.11 -7.84
C LEU A 72 -0.50 -7.77 -9.33
N GLY A 73 -0.23 -8.73 -10.22
CA GLY A 73 -0.36 -8.57 -11.67
C GLY A 73 -1.79 -8.26 -12.11
N GLU A 74 -2.77 -9.00 -11.56
CA GLU A 74 -4.20 -8.75 -11.77
C GLU A 74 -4.61 -7.34 -11.36
N ALA A 75 -4.02 -6.80 -10.29
CA ALA A 75 -4.32 -5.45 -9.80
C ALA A 75 -3.62 -4.34 -10.60
N LEU A 76 -2.44 -4.63 -11.19
CA LEU A 76 -1.65 -3.66 -11.96
C LEU A 76 -2.09 -3.49 -13.42
N ALA A 77 -2.75 -4.49 -14.00
CA ALA A 77 -3.18 -4.51 -15.41
C ALA A 77 -4.29 -3.49 -15.71
#